data_AF-A0A662H3T5-F1
#
_entry.id   AF-A0A662H3T5-F1
#
_cell.length_a   1.000
_cell.length_b   1.000
_cell.length_c   1.000
_cell.angle_alpha   90.00
_cell.angle_beta   90.00
_cell.angle_gamma   90.00
#
_symmetry.space_group_name_H-M   'P 1'
#
loop_
_entity.id
_entity.type
_entity.pdbx_description
1 polymer ?
#
loop_
_entity_poly.entity_id
_entity_poly.type
_entity_poly.pdbx_seq_one_letter_code
_entity_poly.pdbx_strand_id
1 'polypeptide(L)'
;MPKKRKNRGRGKGGKGKESIVQCDYCGALVPRSKAKKITRNVSIIDPQLARELREKGAIIPTYKLTRYVCIRCAVFYGIVKIRSREERKRKKRLKA
;
A
#
# COMPACT_ATOMS: atom_id res chain seq x y z
N MET A 1 20.38 -9.42 22.44
CA MET A 1 20.16 -8.22 21.59
C MET A 1 18.66 -7.99 21.37
N PRO A 2 18.10 -6.80 21.72
CA PRO A 2 16.66 -6.56 21.64
C PRO A 2 16.16 -6.48 20.19
N LYS A 3 15.01 -7.10 19.90
CA LYS A 3 14.39 -7.12 18.57
C LYS A 3 13.06 -6.38 18.56
N LYS A 4 12.97 -5.26 17.83
CA LYS A 4 11.73 -4.45 17.75
C LYS A 4 10.52 -5.19 17.16
N ARG A 5 10.73 -6.11 16.20
CA ARG A 5 9.65 -6.88 15.52
C ARG A 5 10.07 -8.33 15.28
N LYS A 6 9.19 -9.31 15.56
CA LYS A 6 9.45 -10.75 15.33
C LYS A 6 9.91 -11.05 13.91
N ASN A 7 9.38 -10.36 12.90
CA ASN A 7 9.68 -10.54 11.48
C ASN A 7 10.77 -9.60 10.92
N ARG A 8 11.46 -8.82 11.76
CA ARG A 8 12.42 -7.77 11.32
C ARG A 8 11.83 -6.74 10.32
N GLY A 9 10.51 -6.64 10.23
CA GLY A 9 9.81 -5.72 9.33
C GLY A 9 9.53 -6.25 7.91
N ARG A 10 9.77 -7.54 7.63
CA ARG A 10 9.55 -8.15 6.30
C ARG A 10 8.64 -9.37 6.37
N GLY A 11 7.89 -9.62 5.30
CA GLY A 11 7.09 -10.84 5.10
C GLY A 11 7.83 -11.96 4.35
N LYS A 12 9.17 -12.01 4.41
CA LYS A 12 10.01 -12.88 3.58
C LYS A 12 9.93 -14.37 3.94
N GLY A 13 9.62 -14.69 5.19
CA GLY A 13 9.68 -16.07 5.70
C GLY A 13 11.10 -16.63 5.64
N GLY A 14 11.23 -17.92 5.31
CA GLY A 14 12.52 -18.63 5.18
C GLY A 14 13.24 -18.43 3.84
N LYS A 15 12.75 -17.57 2.94
CA LYS A 15 13.34 -17.40 1.60
C LYS A 15 14.72 -16.72 1.67
N GLY A 16 15.67 -17.21 0.85
CA GLY A 16 17.03 -16.67 0.74
C GLY A 16 17.13 -15.35 -0.02
N LYS A 17 16.52 -15.25 -1.20
CA LYS A 17 16.43 -14.01 -2.02
C LYS A 17 14.98 -13.77 -2.45
N GLU A 18 14.65 -12.52 -2.74
CA GLU A 18 13.36 -12.15 -3.33
C GLU A 18 13.57 -11.04 -4.36
N SER A 19 12.60 -10.88 -5.25
CA SER A 19 12.60 -9.79 -6.21
C SER A 19 12.45 -8.43 -5.52
N ILE A 20 13.04 -7.44 -6.17
CA ILE A 20 13.00 -6.05 -5.77
C ILE A 20 11.94 -5.37 -6.62
N VAL A 21 11.20 -4.44 -6.02
CA VAL A 21 10.21 -3.60 -6.68
C VAL A 21 10.61 -2.14 -6.54
N GLN A 22 10.26 -1.32 -7.52
CA GLN A 22 10.46 0.11 -7.46
C GLN A 22 9.34 0.77 -6.64
N CYS A 23 9.66 1.80 -5.86
CA CYS A 23 8.68 2.63 -5.18
C CYS A 23 8.05 3.62 -6.15
N ASP A 24 6.71 3.67 -6.23
CA ASP A 24 6.02 4.55 -7.18
C ASP A 24 6.20 6.05 -6.90
N TYR A 25 6.52 6.43 -5.66
CA TYR A 25 6.65 7.85 -5.27
C TYR A 25 8.08 8.37 -5.38
N CYS A 26 9.07 7.58 -4.96
CA CYS A 26 10.45 8.03 -4.84
C CYS A 26 11.45 7.26 -5.72
N GLY A 27 10.98 6.30 -6.53
CA GLY A 27 11.82 5.50 -7.41
C GLY A 27 12.77 4.53 -6.71
N ALA A 28 12.81 4.48 -5.38
CA ALA A 28 13.75 3.64 -4.64
C ALA A 28 13.47 2.14 -4.85
N LEU A 29 14.54 1.36 -4.99
CA LEU A 29 14.49 -0.09 -5.08
C LEU A 29 14.28 -0.71 -3.68
N VAL A 30 13.16 -1.40 -3.50
CA VAL A 30 12.76 -1.99 -2.22
C VAL A 30 12.43 -3.48 -2.41
N PRO A 31 12.88 -4.37 -1.52
CA PRO A 31 12.49 -5.77 -1.60
C PRO A 31 10.97 -5.94 -1.49
N ARG A 32 10.38 -6.82 -2.30
CA ARG A 32 8.92 -7.00 -2.39
C ARG A 32 8.24 -7.28 -1.05
N SER A 33 8.87 -8.03 -0.14
CA SER A 33 8.29 -8.32 1.19
C SER A 33 8.36 -7.16 2.19
N LYS A 34 9.14 -6.11 1.89
CA LYS A 34 9.29 -4.90 2.71
C LYS A 34 8.37 -3.78 2.22
N ALA A 35 8.11 -3.70 0.93
CA ALA A 35 7.24 -2.71 0.33
C ALA A 35 5.79 -2.81 0.84
N LYS A 36 5.10 -1.67 0.91
CA LYS A 36 3.67 -1.62 1.21
C LYS A 36 2.90 -1.64 -0.10
N LYS A 37 2.11 -2.70 -0.31
CA LYS A 37 1.21 -2.84 -1.43
C LYS A 37 -0.12 -2.17 -1.10
N ILE A 38 -0.56 -1.26 -1.94
CA ILE A 38 -1.86 -0.59 -1.86
C ILE A 38 -2.57 -0.84 -3.17
N THR A 39 -3.79 -1.33 -3.11
CA THR A 39 -4.61 -1.52 -4.29
C THR A 39 -5.85 -0.66 -4.17
N ARG A 40 -6.08 0.23 -5.14
CA ARG A 40 -7.24 1.12 -5.23
C ARG A 40 -7.95 0.91 -6.55
N ASN A 41 -9.27 0.99 -6.52
CA ASN A 41 -10.05 1.11 -7.74
C ASN A 41 -10.09 2.60 -8.11
N VAL A 42 -9.70 2.92 -9.34
CA VAL A 42 -9.66 4.29 -9.85
C VAL A 42 -10.49 4.35 -11.12
N SER A 43 -11.38 5.34 -11.19
CA SER A 43 -12.04 5.77 -12.42
C SER A 43 -11.22 6.90 -13.05
N ILE A 44 -11.26 7.01 -14.38
CA ILE A 44 -10.64 8.13 -15.11
C ILE A 44 -11.42 9.43 -14.85
N ILE A 45 -12.72 9.30 -14.66
CA ILE A 45 -13.66 10.40 -14.45
C ILE A 45 -13.62 10.81 -12.96
N ASP A 46 -13.74 12.11 -12.73
CA ASP A 46 -13.90 12.69 -11.39
C ASP A 46 -15.09 12.04 -10.64
N PRO A 47 -14.96 11.74 -9.34
CA PRO A 47 -16.02 11.06 -8.58
C PRO A 47 -17.39 11.76 -8.61
N GLN A 48 -17.43 13.09 -8.66
CA GLN A 48 -18.67 13.86 -8.67
C GLN A 48 -19.38 13.70 -10.01
N LEU A 49 -18.67 13.95 -11.12
CA LEU A 49 -19.21 13.75 -12.46
C LEU A 49 -19.56 12.27 -12.72
N ALA A 50 -18.76 11.35 -12.19
CA ALA A 50 -19.04 9.93 -12.29
C ALA A 50 -20.33 9.52 -11.57
N ARG A 51 -20.77 10.28 -10.57
CA ARG A 51 -22.06 10.04 -9.90
C ARG A 51 -23.21 10.51 -10.78
N GLU A 52 -23.15 11.74 -11.29
CA GLU A 52 -24.17 12.30 -12.18
C GLU A 52 -24.36 11.48 -13.46
N LEU A 53 -23.25 11.03 -14.08
CA LEU A 53 -23.31 10.20 -15.27
C LEU A 53 -23.90 8.82 -15.01
N ARG A 54 -23.64 8.23 -13.82
CA ARG A 54 -24.28 6.97 -13.43
C ARG A 54 -25.77 7.12 -13.17
N GLU A 55 -26.19 8.25 -12.59
CA GLU A 55 -27.62 8.57 -12.41
C GLU A 55 -28.33 8.69 -13.78
N LYS A 56 -27.62 9.19 -14.81
CA LYS A 56 -28.08 9.20 -16.21
C LYS A 56 -27.96 7.85 -16.94
N GLY A 57 -27.48 6.80 -16.27
CA GLY A 57 -27.40 5.44 -16.82
C GLY A 57 -26.07 5.07 -17.50
N ALA A 58 -25.03 5.92 -17.42
CA ALA A 58 -23.74 5.61 -18.02
C ALA A 58 -22.97 4.54 -17.22
N ILE A 59 -22.43 3.55 -17.93
CA ILE A 59 -21.58 2.50 -17.36
C ILE A 59 -20.12 2.99 -17.37
N ILE A 60 -19.56 3.25 -16.18
CA ILE A 60 -18.19 3.77 -16.03
C ILE A 60 -17.24 2.62 -15.67
N PRO A 61 -16.23 2.31 -16.51
CA PRO A 61 -15.22 1.32 -16.17
C PRO A 61 -14.34 1.79 -15.01
N THR A 62 -13.95 0.85 -14.16
CA THR A 62 -13.01 1.10 -13.05
C THR A 62 -11.79 0.21 -13.17
N TYR A 63 -10.62 0.75 -12.88
CA TYR A 63 -9.34 0.04 -12.98
C TYR A 63 -8.75 -0.22 -11.60
N LYS A 64 -8.22 -1.43 -11.41
CA LYS A 64 -7.48 -1.81 -10.20
C LYS A 64 -6.03 -1.37 -10.32
N LEU A 65 -5.67 -0.25 -9.71
CA LEU A 65 -4.29 0.20 -9.62
C LEU A 65 -3.63 -0.35 -8.36
N THR A 66 -2.54 -1.10 -8.55
CA THR A 66 -1.70 -1.59 -7.46
C THR A 66 -0.41 -0.79 -7.39
N ARG A 67 -0.17 -0.15 -6.26
CA ARG A 67 1.04 0.63 -5.96
C ARG A 67 1.93 -0.08 -4.94
N TYR A 68 3.23 -0.03 -5.16
CA TYR A 68 4.28 -0.46 -4.23
C TYR A 68 5.00 0.75 -3.65
N VAL A 69 4.94 0.89 -2.34
CA VAL A 69 5.47 2.07 -1.64
C VAL A 69 6.55 1.67 -0.65
N CYS A 70 7.64 2.44 -0.60
CA CYS A 70 8.69 2.28 0.40
C CYS A 70 8.19 2.72 1.80
N ILE A 71 8.85 2.29 2.87
CA ILE A 71 8.41 2.61 4.24
C ILE A 71 8.49 4.12 4.52
N ARG A 72 9.46 4.84 3.94
CA ARG A 72 9.60 6.29 4.11
C ARG A 72 8.39 7.03 3.54
N CYS A 73 8.09 6.83 2.26
CA CYS A 73 6.93 7.42 1.59
C CYS A 73 5.62 6.99 2.26
N ALA A 74 5.50 5.73 2.68
CA ALA A 74 4.30 5.25 3.36
C ALA A 74 4.03 5.97 4.69
N VAL A 75 5.06 6.40 5.42
CA VAL A 75 4.90 7.19 6.64
C VAL A 75 4.62 8.65 6.30
N PHE A 76 5.34 9.22 5.33
CA PHE A 76 5.18 10.61 4.90
C PHE A 76 3.76 10.91 4.38
N TYR A 77 3.24 10.07 3.47
CA TYR A 77 1.87 10.21 2.95
C TYR A 77 0.79 9.66 3.89
N GLY A 78 1.13 9.28 5.12
CA GLY A 78 0.15 8.84 6.12
C GLY A 78 -0.50 7.46 5.87
N ILE A 79 -0.05 6.70 4.87
CA ILE A 79 -0.52 5.34 4.57
C ILE A 79 -0.29 4.41 5.77
N VAL A 80 0.86 4.55 6.44
CA VAL A 80 1.22 3.79 7.64
C VAL A 80 1.48 4.76 8.79
N LYS A 81 0.67 4.65 9.85
CA LYS A 81 0.84 5.43 11.07
C LYS A 81 1.77 4.75 12.08
N ILE A 82 2.44 5.56 12.89
CA ILE A 82 3.22 5.08 14.04
C ILE A 82 2.23 4.59 15.10
N ARG A 83 2.50 3.40 15.67
CA ARG A 83 1.63 2.73 16.65
C ARG A 83 2.38 2.35 17.91
N SER A 84 1.65 2.16 19.01
CA SER A 84 2.17 1.68 20.30
C SER A 84 2.76 0.25 20.18
N ARG A 85 3.49 -0.20 21.20
CA ARG A 85 4.19 -1.50 21.18
C ARG A 85 3.23 -2.67 20.95
N GLU A 86 2.08 -2.65 21.59
CA GLU A 86 1.08 -3.70 21.53
C GLU A 86 0.30 -3.66 20.22
N GLU A 87 -0.13 -2.47 19.81
CA GLU A 87 -0.87 -2.30 18.57
C GLU A 87 -0.06 -2.72 17.34
N ARG A 88 1.28 -2.60 17.36
CA ARG A 88 2.14 -3.07 16.25
C ARG A 88 1.93 -4.54 15.90
N LYS A 89 1.47 -5.38 16.85
CA LYS A 89 1.19 -6.81 16.64
C LYS A 89 -0.12 -7.03 15.86
N ARG A 90 -1.09 -6.10 15.98
CA ARG A 90 -2.38 -6.19 15.27
C ARG A 90 -2.19 -5.96 13.76
N LYS A 91 -2.72 -6.87 12.95
CA LYS A 91 -2.78 -6.75 11.48
C LYS A 91 -4.07 -6.04 11.08
N LYS A 92 -3.99 -4.74 10.79
CA LYS A 92 -5.09 -3.96 10.21
C LYS A 92 -4.91 -3.90 8.69
N ARG A 93 -6.00 -3.96 7.91
CA ARG A 93 -5.96 -3.64 6.47
C ARG A 93 -5.56 -2.18 6.32
N LEU A 94 -4.67 -1.89 5.38
CA LEU A 94 -4.33 -0.51 5.04
C LEU A 94 -5.56 0.10 4.37
N LYS A 95 -6.01 1.26 4.86
CA LYS A 95 -7.01 2.05 4.16
C LYS A 95 -6.33 2.59 2.90
N ALA A 96 -6.97 2.33 1.77
CA ALA A 96 -6.46 2.72 0.46
C ALA A 96 -6.91 4.15 0.18
#